data_AF-A0A1B7SUM5-F1
#
_entry.id   AF-A0A1B7SUM5-F1
#
_cell.length_a   1.000
_cell.length_b   1.000
_cell.length_c   1.000
_cell.angle_alpha   90.00
_cell.angle_beta   90.00
_cell.angle_gamma   90.00
#
_symmetry.space_group_name_H-M   'P 1'
#
loop_
_entity.id
_entity.type
_entity.pdbx_description
1 polymer ?
#
loop_
_entity_poly.entity_id
_entity_poly.type
_entity_poly.pdbx_seq_one_letter_code
_entity_poly.pdbx_strand_id
1 'polypeptide(L)'
;MNLAYDNILLSKDKALKTDAKSEELNLDLKNYDWLPFWQRISLNYKILGQNMKLKYFERHFLTRKGLSGRPFFKHAIYAAGHNYGYASTELPGLQDALDIEDVGEFYKWLKTLNHIFEE
;
A
#
# COMPACT_ATOMS: atom_id res chain seq x y z
N MET A 1 26.27 -0.63 10.86
CA MET A 1 24.83 -0.93 10.72
C MET A 1 24.36 -0.29 9.44
N ASN A 2 23.63 -1.02 8.59
CA ASN A 2 23.20 -0.51 7.29
C ASN A 2 21.85 0.20 7.48
N LEU A 3 21.83 1.54 7.36
CA LEU A 3 20.65 2.39 7.52
C LEU A 3 19.41 1.89 6.76
N ALA A 4 19.60 1.33 5.56
CA ALA A 4 18.50 0.78 4.77
C ALA A 4 17.90 -0.48 5.41
N TYR A 5 18.74 -1.36 5.96
CA TYR A 5 18.29 -2.57 6.64
C TYR A 5 17.51 -2.23 7.91
N ASP A 6 17.98 -1.25 8.68
CA ASP A 6 17.34 -0.80 9.90
C ASP A 6 15.94 -0.22 9.61
N ASN A 7 15.80 0.58 8.55
CA ASN A 7 14.50 1.10 8.10
C ASN A 7 13.52 -0.01 7.68
N ILE A 8 14.01 -1.03 6.96
CA ILE A 8 13.17 -2.19 6.59
C ILE A 8 12.66 -2.92 7.82
N LEU A 9 13.51 -3.11 8.83
CA LEU A 9 13.13 -3.76 10.08
C LEU A 9 12.08 -2.94 10.86
N LEU A 10 12.25 -1.62 10.93
CA LEU A 10 11.27 -0.72 11.54
C LEU A 10 9.90 -0.79 10.85
N SER A 11 9.87 -0.78 9.51
CA SER A 11 8.64 -0.92 8.73
C SER A 11 7.96 -2.27 8.95
N LYS A 12 8.76 -3.35 9.02
CA LYS A 12 8.26 -4.69 9.35
C LYS A 12 7.61 -4.73 10.74
N ASP A 13 8.26 -4.16 11.75
CA ASP A 13 7.72 -4.13 13.11
C ASP A 13 6.42 -3.31 13.20
N LYS A 14 6.34 -2.21 12.45
CA LYS A 14 5.11 -1.40 12.33
C LYS A 14 3.96 -2.20 11.69
N ALA A 15 4.26 -2.98 10.65
CA ALA A 15 3.28 -3.87 10.02
C ALA A 15 2.79 -4.94 11.00
N LEU A 16 3.70 -5.64 11.69
CA LEU A 16 3.36 -6.66 12.69
C LEU A 16 2.48 -6.11 13.82
N LYS A 17 2.77 -4.89 14.30
CA LYS A 17 1.92 -4.23 15.31
C LYS A 17 0.51 -3.93 14.78
N THR A 18 0.40 -3.55 13.51
CA THR A 18 -0.89 -3.29 12.86
C THR A 18 -1.71 -4.57 12.73
N ASP A 19 -1.08 -5.67 12.34
CA ASP A 19 -1.72 -6.99 12.23
C ASP A 19 -2.17 -7.51 13.59
N ALA A 20 -1.30 -7.42 14.60
CA ALA A 20 -1.63 -7.79 15.98
C ALA A 20 -2.85 -6.99 16.49
N LYS A 21 -2.96 -5.70 16.14
CA LYS A 21 -4.12 -4.89 16.51
C LYS A 21 -5.41 -5.33 15.81
N SER A 22 -5.32 -5.69 14.54
CA SER A 22 -6.46 -6.26 13.80
C SER A 22 -6.95 -7.55 14.44
N GLU A 23 -6.02 -8.43 14.84
CA GLU A 23 -6.36 -9.70 15.49
C GLU A 23 -7.00 -9.49 16.87
N GLU A 24 -6.47 -8.57 17.68
CA GLU A 24 -7.06 -8.18 18.97
C GLU A 24 -8.52 -7.73 18.80
N LEU A 25 -8.79 -6.83 17.83
CA LEU A 25 -10.14 -6.35 17.56
C LEU A 25 -11.07 -7.45 17.03
N ASN A 26 -10.55 -8.39 16.25
CA ASN A 26 -11.31 -9.57 15.81
C ASN A 26 -11.69 -10.48 16.98
N LEU A 27 -10.78 -10.66 17.95
CA LEU A 27 -11.06 -11.44 19.17
C LEU A 27 -12.11 -10.73 20.04
N ASP A 28 -12.01 -9.42 20.21
CA ASP A 28 -13.02 -8.62 20.93
C ASP A 28 -14.40 -8.73 20.26
N LEU A 29 -14.44 -8.70 18.92
CA LEU A 29 -15.66 -8.84 18.13
C LEU A 29 -16.35 -10.21 18.34
N LYS A 30 -15.60 -11.29 18.60
CA LYS A 30 -16.20 -12.61 18.90
C LYS A 30 -17.01 -12.60 20.21
N ASN A 31 -16.69 -11.71 21.13
CA ASN A 31 -17.38 -11.56 22.41
C ASN A 31 -18.43 -10.42 22.40
N TYR A 32 -18.75 -9.87 21.22
CA TYR A 32 -19.56 -8.65 21.07
C TYR A 32 -20.92 -8.70 21.78
N ASP A 33 -21.60 -9.84 21.72
CA ASP A 33 -22.95 -10.02 22.28
C ASP A 33 -22.99 -9.97 23.81
N TRP A 34 -21.85 -10.14 24.47
CA TRP A 34 -21.74 -10.09 25.93
C TRP A 34 -21.28 -8.71 26.44
N LEU A 35 -20.97 -7.78 25.55
CA LEU A 35 -20.49 -6.45 25.93
C LEU A 35 -21.65 -5.51 26.33
N PRO A 36 -21.46 -4.66 27.36
CA PRO A 36 -22.32 -3.52 27.62
C PRO A 36 -22.43 -2.60 26.41
N PHE A 37 -23.58 -1.94 26.23
CA PHE A 37 -23.87 -1.07 25.08
C PHE A 37 -22.75 -0.03 24.80
N TRP A 38 -22.25 0.65 25.83
CA TRP A 38 -21.18 1.65 25.68
C TRP A 38 -19.86 1.05 25.16
N GLN A 39 -19.55 -0.17 25.59
CA GLN A 39 -18.36 -0.89 25.13
C GLN A 39 -18.53 -1.33 23.68
N ARG A 40 -19.74 -1.74 23.26
CA ARG A 40 -20.04 -2.03 21.84
C ARG A 40 -19.83 -0.82 20.95
N ILE A 41 -20.31 0.37 21.37
CA ILE A 41 -20.08 1.61 20.62
C ILE A 41 -18.58 1.86 20.48
N SER A 42 -17.83 1.81 21.58
CA SER A 42 -16.37 2.03 21.55
C SER A 42 -15.66 1.03 20.63
N LEU A 43 -16.02 -0.26 20.72
CA LEU A 43 -15.45 -1.31 19.88
C LEU A 43 -15.74 -1.06 18.38
N ASN A 44 -16.96 -0.69 18.03
CA ASN A 44 -17.33 -0.37 16.65
C ASN A 44 -16.50 0.80 16.08
N TYR A 45 -16.24 1.85 16.87
CA TYR A 45 -15.38 2.95 16.42
C TYR A 45 -13.92 2.52 16.25
N LYS A 46 -13.40 1.64 17.11
CA LYS A 46 -12.04 1.09 16.98
C LYS A 46 -11.92 0.24 15.70
N ILE A 47 -12.89 -0.65 15.46
CA ILE A 47 -12.96 -1.48 14.25
C ILE A 47 -13.09 -0.60 13.00
N LEU A 48 -13.96 0.41 13.02
CA LEU A 48 -14.10 1.35 11.92
C LEU A 48 -12.76 2.04 11.61
N GLY A 49 -12.07 2.54 12.64
CA GLY A 49 -10.76 3.17 12.49
C GLY A 49 -9.72 2.23 11.89
N GLN A 50 -9.67 0.97 12.34
CA GLN A 50 -8.75 -0.03 11.80
C GLN A 50 -9.08 -0.40 10.34
N ASN A 51 -10.36 -0.62 10.03
CA ASN A 51 -10.83 -0.91 8.67
C ASN A 51 -10.52 0.23 7.71
N MET A 52 -10.64 1.48 8.16
CA MET A 52 -10.27 2.64 7.35
C MET A 52 -8.78 2.66 7.04
N LYS A 53 -7.89 2.32 7.98
CA LYS A 53 -6.45 2.20 7.69
C LYS A 53 -6.19 1.14 6.62
N LEU A 54 -6.76 -0.06 6.78
CA LEU A 54 -6.59 -1.16 5.82
C LEU A 54 -7.14 -0.81 4.43
N LYS A 55 -8.35 -0.23 4.37
CA LYS A 55 -9.01 0.15 3.11
C LYS A 55 -8.23 1.22 2.34
N TYR A 56 -7.63 2.18 3.04
CA TYR A 56 -6.93 3.30 2.40
C TYR A 56 -5.43 3.04 2.20
N PHE A 57 -4.88 1.96 2.77
CA PHE A 57 -3.50 1.56 2.57
C PHE A 57 -3.11 1.51 1.09
N GLU A 58 -3.87 0.76 0.28
CA GLU A 58 -3.58 0.57 -1.16
C GLU A 58 -3.55 1.89 -1.94
N ARG A 59 -4.27 2.91 -1.49
CA ARG A 59 -4.33 4.20 -2.17
C ARG A 59 -3.01 4.98 -2.13
N HIS A 60 -2.09 4.62 -1.22
CA HIS A 60 -0.75 5.22 -1.16
C HIS A 60 0.08 4.87 -2.41
N PHE A 61 -0.25 3.76 -3.09
CA PHE A 61 0.41 3.38 -4.34
C PHE A 61 -0.16 4.09 -5.57
N LEU A 62 -1.11 5.02 -5.42
CA LEU A 62 -1.67 5.76 -6.54
C LEU A 62 -0.87 7.03 -6.83
N THR A 63 -0.43 7.18 -8.08
CA THR A 63 0.18 8.41 -8.58
C THR A 63 -0.88 9.34 -9.18
N ARG A 64 -0.72 10.65 -8.95
CA ARG A 64 -1.67 11.65 -9.50
C ARG A 64 -1.61 11.74 -11.03
N LYS A 65 -0.41 11.60 -11.61
CA LYS A 65 -0.16 11.73 -13.05
C LYS A 65 -0.41 10.44 -13.83
N GLY A 66 -0.30 9.27 -13.19
CA GLY A 66 -0.34 7.97 -13.87
C GLY A 66 0.92 7.68 -14.69
N LEU A 67 0.88 6.57 -15.43
CA LEU A 67 1.94 6.15 -16.34
C LEU A 67 2.13 7.12 -17.50
N SER A 68 3.36 7.21 -18.01
CA SER A 68 3.68 8.01 -19.19
C SER A 68 2.88 7.53 -20.40
N GLY A 69 2.25 8.45 -21.13
CA GLY A 69 1.34 8.14 -22.24
C GLY A 69 0.03 7.45 -21.85
N ARG A 70 -0.17 7.03 -20.59
CA ARG A 70 -1.35 6.29 -20.12
C ARG A 70 -1.85 6.79 -18.74
N PRO A 71 -2.41 8.01 -18.67
CA PRO A 71 -2.73 8.70 -17.40
C PRO A 71 -3.83 8.03 -16.56
N PHE A 72 -4.60 7.12 -17.14
CA PHE A 72 -5.62 6.35 -16.42
C PHE A 72 -5.03 5.24 -15.54
N PHE A 73 -3.84 4.73 -15.86
CA PHE A 73 -3.13 3.75 -15.02
C PHE A 73 -2.34 4.49 -13.95
N LYS A 74 -2.93 4.59 -12.76
CA LYS A 74 -2.37 5.36 -11.64
C LYS A 74 -1.56 4.54 -10.66
N HIS A 75 -1.78 3.23 -10.63
CA HIS A 75 -1.19 2.35 -9.65
C HIS A 75 0.29 2.10 -9.95
N ALA A 76 1.17 2.47 -9.01
CA ALA A 76 2.62 2.43 -9.18
C ALA A 76 3.20 1.02 -9.17
N ILE A 77 2.53 0.08 -8.51
CA ILE A 77 3.02 -1.30 -8.34
C ILE A 77 2.48 -2.24 -9.44
N TYR A 78 1.31 -1.97 -10.00
CA TYR A 78 0.62 -2.90 -10.90
C TYR A 78 -0.16 -2.13 -11.96
N ALA A 79 -0.01 -2.51 -13.23
CA ALA A 79 -0.88 -2.02 -14.30
C ALA A 79 -0.89 -3.03 -15.46
N ALA A 80 -1.82 -2.89 -16.40
CA ALA A 80 -1.77 -3.67 -17.63
C ALA A 80 -0.48 -3.36 -18.41
N GLY A 81 0.24 -4.39 -18.83
CA GLY A 81 1.49 -4.25 -19.58
C GLY A 81 1.28 -3.55 -20.91
N HIS A 82 2.25 -2.71 -21.32
CA HIS A 82 2.17 -1.93 -22.56
C HIS A 82 2.01 -2.82 -23.79
N ASN A 83 2.76 -3.92 -23.86
CA ASN A 83 2.87 -4.78 -25.04
C ASN A 83 1.83 -5.91 -25.08
N TYR A 84 1.33 -6.37 -23.93
CA TYR A 84 0.49 -7.57 -23.85
C TYR A 84 -0.98 -7.29 -23.56
N GLY A 85 -1.32 -6.08 -23.08
CA GLY A 85 -2.69 -5.57 -22.86
C GLY A 85 -3.57 -6.31 -21.85
N TYR A 86 -3.34 -7.61 -21.66
CA TYR A 86 -4.09 -8.56 -20.85
C TYR A 86 -3.29 -9.06 -19.65
N ALA A 87 -1.97 -9.11 -19.77
CA ALA A 87 -1.09 -9.44 -18.66
C ALA A 87 -0.87 -8.21 -17.77
N SER A 88 -0.96 -8.42 -16.46
CA SER A 88 -0.52 -7.44 -15.47
C SER A 88 1.01 -7.39 -15.46
N THR A 89 1.53 -6.19 -15.31
CA THR A 89 2.94 -5.91 -15.16
C THR A 89 3.19 -5.33 -13.78
N GLU A 90 4.18 -5.87 -13.08
CA GLU A 90 4.71 -5.32 -11.82
C GLU A 90 5.62 -4.13 -12.09
N LEU A 91 5.56 -3.10 -11.24
CA LEU A 91 6.34 -1.87 -11.37
C LEU A 91 6.32 -1.31 -12.81
N PRO A 92 5.12 -1.09 -13.39
CA PRO A 92 4.94 -0.83 -14.81
C PRO A 92 5.73 0.38 -15.31
N GLY A 93 5.90 1.43 -14.52
CA GLY A 93 6.68 2.59 -14.92
C GLY A 93 8.18 2.31 -15.09
N LEU A 94 8.74 1.39 -14.30
CA LEU A 94 10.13 0.96 -14.48
C LEU A 94 10.27 0.01 -15.67
N GLN A 95 9.34 -0.95 -15.82
CA GLN A 95 9.37 -1.88 -16.95
C GLN A 95 9.18 -1.16 -18.28
N ASP A 96 8.18 -0.29 -18.39
CA ASP A 96 7.93 0.51 -19.60
C ASP A 96 9.19 1.33 -19.98
N ALA A 97 9.89 1.91 -19.00
CA ALA A 97 11.11 2.67 -19.23
C ALA A 97 12.28 1.80 -19.72
N LEU A 98 12.39 0.56 -19.22
CA LEU A 98 13.38 -0.39 -19.70
C LEU A 98 13.07 -0.86 -21.13
N ASP A 99 11.79 -1.11 -21.44
CA ASP A 99 11.34 -1.56 -22.76
C ASP A 99 11.68 -0.55 -23.87
N ILE A 100 11.69 0.74 -23.55
CA ILE A 100 12.03 1.82 -24.50
C ILE A 100 13.45 2.39 -24.31
N GLU A 101 14.25 1.78 -23.42
CA GLU A 101 15.61 2.20 -23.07
C GLU A 101 15.73 3.68 -22.60
N ASP A 102 14.69 4.22 -21.93
CA ASP A 102 14.65 5.59 -21.42
C ASP A 102 15.13 5.67 -19.96
N VAL A 103 16.40 6.03 -19.79
CA VAL A 103 17.04 6.23 -18.48
C VAL A 103 16.38 7.35 -17.67
N GLY A 104 15.87 8.40 -18.34
CA GLY A 104 15.23 9.53 -17.68
C GLY A 104 13.89 9.15 -17.06
N GLU A 105 13.06 8.42 -17.80
CA GLU A 105 11.79 7.88 -17.30
C GLU A 105 12.02 6.84 -16.20
N PHE A 106 13.05 5.98 -16.33
CA PHE A 106 13.42 5.02 -15.30
C PHE A 106 13.79 5.70 -13.98
N TYR A 107 14.66 6.72 -14.03
CA TYR A 107 15.05 7.48 -12.84
C TYR A 107 13.86 8.22 -12.19
N LYS A 108 12.95 8.77 -13.00
CA LYS A 108 11.72 9.40 -12.52
C LYS A 108 10.83 8.41 -11.76
N TRP A 109 10.66 7.19 -12.26
CA TRP A 109 9.89 6.15 -11.57
C TRP A 109 10.57 5.64 -10.31
N LEU A 110 11.90 5.47 -10.33
CA LEU A 110 12.68 5.16 -9.12
C LEU A 110 12.44 6.20 -8.01
N LYS A 111 12.53 7.48 -8.34
CA LYS A 111 12.28 8.57 -7.39
C LYS A 111 10.83 8.56 -6.88
N THR A 112 9.88 8.27 -7.77
CA THR A 112 8.45 8.20 -7.42
C THR A 112 8.19 7.05 -6.44
N LEU A 113 8.76 5.87 -6.69
CA LEU A 113 8.62 4.71 -5.81
C LEU A 113 9.32 4.94 -4.47
N ASN A 114 10.53 5.52 -4.47
CA ASN A 114 11.23 5.85 -3.23
C ASN A 114 10.38 6.77 -2.35
N HIS A 115 9.77 7.79 -2.94
CA HIS A 115 8.86 8.68 -2.22
C HIS A 115 7.64 7.95 -1.64
N ILE A 116 6.99 7.08 -2.42
CA ILE A 116 5.83 6.29 -1.97
C ILE A 116 6.18 5.37 -0.78
N PHE A 117 7.37 4.78 -0.78
CA PHE A 117 7.79 3.85 0.29
C PHE A 117 8.38 4.55 1.53
N GLU A 118 8.81 5.80 1.40
CA GLU A 118 9.32 6.60 2.52
C GLU A 118 8.23 7.38 3.27
N GLU A 119 7.07 7.65 2.65
CA GLU A 119 5.88 8.26 3.29
C GLU A 119 5.15 7.29 4.26
#